data_AF-A0A3C0YUV9-F1
#
_entry.id   AF-A0A3C0YUV9-F1
#
_cell.length_a   1.000
_cell.length_b   1.000
_cell.length_c   1.000
_cell.angle_alpha   90.00
_cell.angle_beta   90.00
_cell.angle_gamma   90.00
#
_symmetry.space_group_name_H-M   'P 1'
#
loop_
_entity.id
_entity.type
_entity.pdbx_description
1 polymer ?
#
loop_
_entity_poly.entity_id
_entity_poly.type
_entity_poly.pdbx_seq_one_letter_code
_entity_poly.pdbx_strand_id
1 'polypeptide(L)' 'VLDTWFSSALWPHSTLGWPEDTEDLDYFFPTSVMETGHDILFFWVAR' A
#
# COMPACT_ATOMS: atom_id res chain seq x y z
N VAL A 1 10.01 -2.44 17.96
CA VAL A 1 10.27 -1.93 16.60
C VAL A 1 9.54 -2.84 15.63
N LEU A 2 8.81 -2.29 14.67
CA LEU A 2 8.06 -3.08 13.68
C LEU A 2 8.96 -3.47 12.50
N ASP A 3 8.63 -4.59 11.85
CA ASP A 3 9.32 -5.08 10.65
C ASP A 3 9.14 -4.09 9.48
N THR A 4 10.15 -3.93 8.63
CA THR A 4 10.09 -2.97 7.50
C THR A 4 8.95 -3.30 6.54
N TRP A 5 8.63 -4.58 6.35
CA TRP A 5 7.51 -5.00 5.50
C TRP A 5 6.15 -4.67 6.09
N PHE A 6 6.06 -4.45 7.41
CA PHE A 6 4.81 -4.00 8.04
C PHE A 6 4.42 -2.60 7.54
N SER A 7 5.36 -1.65 7.52
CA SER A 7 5.08 -0.31 7.00
C SER A 7 4.92 -0.28 5.49
N SER A 8 5.67 -1.11 4.75
CA SER A 8 5.58 -1.18 3.29
C SER A 8 4.24 -1.72 2.81
N ALA A 9 3.61 -2.65 3.53
CA ALA A 9 2.28 -3.17 3.18
C ALA A 9 1.18 -2.09 3.23
N LEU A 10 1.36 -1.05 4.07
CA LEU A 10 0.41 0.06 4.19
C LEU A 10 0.51 1.10 3.06
N TRP A 11 1.47 0.95 2.15
CA TRP A 11 1.75 1.89 1.05
C TRP A 11 0.52 2.40 0.27
N PRO A 12 -0.41 1.55 -0.21
CA PRO A 12 -1.55 2.03 -1.02
C PRO A 12 -2.54 2.90 -0.23
N HIS A 13 -2.49 2.86 1.10
CA HIS A 13 -3.35 3.67 1.96
C HIS A 13 -2.59 4.89 2.51
N SER A 14 -1.37 4.68 3.02
CA SER A 14 -0.58 5.72 3.69
C SER A 14 -0.15 6.85 2.75
N THR A 15 0.01 6.56 1.46
CA THR A 15 0.29 7.59 0.44
C THR A 15 -0.90 8.49 0.14
N LEU A 16 -2.12 8.00 0.38
CA LEU A 16 -3.37 8.73 0.16
C LEU A 16 -3.88 9.41 1.44
N GLY A 17 -3.11 9.40 2.52
CA GLY A 17 -3.44 10.11 3.75
C GLY A 17 -4.26 9.30 4.77
N TRP A 18 -4.48 8.00 4.52
CA TRP A 18 -5.01 7.10 5.54
C TRP A 18 -4.10 7.15 6.80
N PRO A 19 -4.66 7.23 8.02
CA PRO A 19 -6.01 6.86 8.43
C PRO A 19 -7.09 7.94 8.34
N GLU A 20 -6.79 9.13 7.81
CA GLU A 20 -7.78 10.18 7.64
C GLU A 20 -8.63 9.94 6.37
N ASP A 21 -9.90 10.37 6.41
CA ASP A 21 -10.81 10.29 5.25
C ASP A 21 -10.53 11.47 4.30
N THR A 22 -9.66 11.24 3.32
CA THR A 22 -9.25 12.23 2.32
C THR A 22 -9.96 12.02 0.98
N GLU A 23 -10.17 13.10 0.22
CA GLU A 23 -10.73 13.03 -1.13
C GLU A 23 -9.85 12.19 -2.08
N ASP A 24 -8.53 12.19 -1.86
CA ASP A 24 -7.57 11.39 -2.63
C ASP A 24 -7.75 9.89 -2.39
N LEU A 25 -8.01 9.49 -1.13
CA LEU A 25 -8.30 8.09 -0.80
C LEU A 25 -9.58 7.64 -1.50
N ASP A 26 -10.65 8.44 -1.45
CA ASP A 26 -11.93 8.12 -2.08
C ASP A 26 -11.84 8.04 -3.62
N TYR A 27 -11.00 8.86 -4.24
CA TYR A 27 -10.89 8.94 -5.70
C TYR A 27 -9.89 7.93 -6.28
N PHE A 28 -8.73 7.72 -5.64
CA PHE A 28 -7.64 6.91 -6.19
C PHE A 28 -7.58 5.48 -5.65
N PHE A 29 -8.31 5.16 -4.58
CA PHE A 29 -8.45 3.81 -4.06
C PHE A 29 -9.80 3.21 -4.46
N PRO A 30 -9.87 1.96 -4.96
CA PRO A 30 -8.79 1.00 -5.19
C PRO A 30 -7.96 1.28 -6.45
N THR A 31 -6.65 1.06 -6.38
CA THR A 31 -5.72 1.28 -7.51
C THR A 31 -5.91 0.26 -8.63
N SER A 32 -5.74 0.68 -9.89
CA SER A 32 -6.04 -0.15 -11.06
C SER A 32 -4.98 -1.20 -11.40
N VAL A 33 -3.69 -0.89 -11.22
CA VAL A 33 -2.56 -1.76 -11.58
C VAL A 33 -1.42 -1.58 -10.57
N MET A 34 -0.78 -2.68 -10.17
CA MET A 34 0.44 -2.70 -9.37
C MET A 34 1.56 -3.39 -10.15
N GLU A 35 2.63 -2.65 -10.45
CA GLU A 35 3.83 -3.17 -11.11
C GLU A 35 4.89 -3.49 -10.05
N THR A 36 5.46 -4.69 -10.12
CA THR A 36 6.39 -5.20 -9.11
C THR A 36 7.18 -6.39 -9.62
N GLY A 37 8.30 -6.66 -8.96
CA GLY A 37 9.13 -7.84 -9.21
C GLY A 37 8.57 -9.10 -8.54
N HIS A 38 8.77 -10.26 -9.20
CA HIS A 38 8.33 -11.56 -8.67
C HIS A 38 9.06 -11.94 -7.36
N ASP A 39 10.25 -11.40 -7.14
CA ASP A 39 11.10 -11.62 -5.97
C ASP A 39 10.47 -11.14 -4.65
N ILE A 40 9.57 -10.18 -4.69
CA ILE A 40 8.92 -9.61 -3.49
C ILE A 40 7.41 -9.86 -3.40
N LEU A 41 6.86 -10.70 -4.27
CA LEU A 41 5.42 -10.98 -4.32
C LEU A 41 4.86 -11.45 -2.96
N PHE A 42 5.54 -12.37 -2.29
CA PHE A 42 5.09 -12.90 -0.99
C PHE A 42 5.55 -12.09 0.22
N PHE A 43 6.65 -11.34 0.08
CA PHE A 43 7.18 -10.54 1.17
C PHE A 43 6.43 -9.19 1.30
N TRP A 44 5.89 -8.67 0.20
CA TRP A 44 5.25 -7.37 0.14
C TRP A 44 3.81 -7.41 -0.42
N VAL A 45 3.60 -7.91 -1.64
CA VAL A 45 2.31 -7.77 -2.34
C VAL A 45 1.18 -8.58 -1.69
N ALA A 46 1.49 -9.75 -1.13
CA ALA A 46 0.52 -10.61 -0.47
C ALA A 46 0.13 -10.18 0.95
N ARG A 47 0.70 -9.08 1.47
CA ARG A 47 0.41 -8.54 2.81
C ARG A 47 -0.56 -7.37 2.73
#